data_AF-A0A2S1SV04-F1
#
_entry.id   AF-A0A2S1SV04-F1
#
_cell.length_a   1.000
_cell.length_b   1.000
_cell.length_c   1.000
_cell.angle_alpha   90.00
_cell.angle_beta   90.00
_cell.angle_gamma   90.00
#
_symmetry.space_group_name_H-M   'P 1'
#
loop_
_entity.id
_entity.type
_entity.pdbx_description
1 polymer ?
#
loop_
_entity_poly.entity_id
_entity_poly.type
_entity_poly.pdbx_seq_one_letter_code
_entity_poly.pdbx_strand_id
1 'polypeptide(L)'
;MDKLNAVERNLAGVAGHGSGARLAYLWMLLGDDSRIKPDRMVLRWLQSVLQRTVTTAEAIALIAEAAARLGCTPWELDHAIWESQRNT
;
A
#
# COMPACT_ATOMS: atom_id res chain seq x y z
N MET A 1 8.78 -6.02 19.82
CA MET A 1 7.62 -6.63 19.15
C MET A 1 6.33 -6.51 19.97
N ASP A 2 6.31 -6.89 21.25
CA ASP A 2 5.06 -6.89 22.07
C ASP A 2 4.33 -5.55 22.21
N LYS A 3 5.06 -4.42 22.29
CA LYS A 3 4.45 -3.09 22.42
C LYS A 3 3.69 -2.66 21.17
N LEU A 4 4.15 -3.03 19.97
CA LEU A 4 3.47 -2.71 18.72
C LEU A 4 2.13 -3.46 18.62
N ASN A 5 2.13 -4.76 18.95
CA ASN A 5 0.93 -5.60 18.94
C ASN A 5 -0.14 -5.12 19.93
N ALA A 6 0.27 -4.51 21.04
CA ALA A 6 -0.66 -3.89 21.99
C ALA A 6 -1.30 -2.62 21.43
N VAL A 7 -0.52 -1.78 20.74
CA VAL A 7 -1.01 -0.56 20.08
C VAL A 7 -1.98 -0.90 18.95
N GLU A 8 -1.65 -1.88 18.10
CA GLU A 8 -2.50 -2.30 16.98
C GLU A 8 -3.86 -2.84 17.45
N ARG A 9 -3.88 -3.65 18.51
CA ARG A 9 -5.14 -4.14 19.11
C ARG A 9 -6.02 -3.02 19.65
N ASN A 10 -5.42 -2.08 20.36
CA ASN A 10 -6.18 -0.97 20.94
C ASN A 10 -6.74 -0.06 19.83
N LEU A 11 -6.00 0.16 18.75
CA LEU A 11 -6.45 0.97 17.62
C LEU A 11 -7.58 0.30 16.81
N ALA A 12 -7.57 -1.03 16.70
CA ALA A 12 -8.64 -1.80 16.05
C ALA A 12 -9.98 -1.72 16.79
N GLY A 13 -9.97 -1.38 18.10
CA GLY A 13 -11.18 -1.25 18.92
C GLY A 13 -11.90 0.10 18.82
N VAL A 14 -11.32 1.10 18.14
CA VAL A 14 -11.95 2.42 17.99
C VAL A 14 -13.16 2.32 17.06
N ALA A 15 -14.31 2.86 17.46
CA ALA A 15 -15.51 2.87 16.61
C ALA A 15 -15.23 3.62 15.29
N GLY A 16 -15.53 2.99 14.14
CA GLY A 16 -15.13 3.50 12.83
C GLY A 16 -13.73 3.07 12.37
N HIS A 17 -12.94 2.39 13.22
CA HIS A 17 -11.67 1.76 12.87
C HIS A 17 -11.80 0.36 12.23
N GLY A 18 -12.87 0.13 11.46
CA GLY A 18 -13.08 -1.10 10.69
C GLY A 18 -12.01 -1.36 9.63
N SER A 19 -11.37 -2.53 9.72
CA SER A 19 -10.30 -3.07 8.87
C SER A 19 -8.96 -2.33 8.95
N GLY A 20 -7.87 -3.07 9.13
CA GLY A 20 -6.49 -2.59 9.34
C GLY A 20 -5.90 -1.66 8.26
N ALA A 21 -6.69 -1.22 7.28
CA ALA A 21 -6.32 -0.25 6.27
C ALA A 21 -5.88 1.12 6.84
N ARG A 22 -6.40 1.54 8.00
CA ARG A 22 -5.94 2.77 8.68
C ARG A 22 -4.65 2.59 9.46
N LEU A 23 -4.38 1.38 9.96
CA LEU A 23 -3.09 1.04 10.57
C LEU A 23 -1.99 1.00 9.51
N ALA A 24 -2.23 0.34 8.37
CA ALA A 24 -1.31 0.40 7.23
C ALA A 24 -1.04 1.85 6.79
N TYR A 25 -2.08 2.70 6.74
CA TYR A 25 -1.93 4.12 6.43
C TYR A 25 -1.14 4.91 7.49
N LEU A 26 -1.35 4.62 8.78
CA LEU A 26 -0.58 5.22 9.87
C LEU A 26 0.89 4.82 9.80
N TRP A 27 1.17 3.54 9.55
CA TRP A 27 2.53 3.03 9.41
C TRP A 27 3.22 3.62 8.17
N MET A 28 2.51 3.73 7.05
CA MET A 28 2.97 4.45 5.86
C MET A 28 3.32 5.92 6.17
N LEU A 29 2.46 6.66 6.88
CA LEU A 29 2.74 8.05 7.30
C LEU A 29 3.93 8.17 8.27
N LEU A 30 4.22 7.11 9.02
CA LEU A 30 5.36 7.02 9.94
C LEU A 30 6.63 6.49 9.27
N GLY A 31 6.62 6.26 7.96
CA GLY A 31 7.79 5.84 7.17
C GLY A 31 8.06 4.33 7.18
N ASP A 32 7.07 3.49 7.48
CA ASP A 32 7.19 2.04 7.32
C ASP A 32 6.88 1.64 5.86
N ASP A 33 7.94 1.56 5.06
CA ASP A 33 7.90 1.20 3.64
C ASP A 33 7.34 -0.21 3.37
N SER A 34 7.17 -1.05 4.40
CA SER A 34 6.62 -2.40 4.27
C SER A 34 5.09 -2.46 4.20
N ARG A 35 4.39 -1.34 4.47
CA ARG A 35 2.93 -1.28 4.58
C ARG A 35 2.31 -0.19 3.69
N ILE A 36 2.55 -0.30 2.39
CA ILE A 36 1.90 0.56 1.40
C ILE A 36 0.42 0.17 1.28
N LYS A 37 -0.48 1.17 1.28
CA LYS A 37 -1.84 1.01 0.80
C LYS A 37 -1.90 1.55 -0.62
N PRO A 38 -1.81 0.71 -1.67
CA PRO A 38 -1.96 1.20 -3.03
C PRO A 38 -3.37 1.80 -3.16
N ASP A 39 -3.44 3.08 -3.53
CA ASP A 39 -4.71 3.78 -3.73
C ASP A 39 -5.46 3.17 -4.93
N ARG A 40 -6.76 3.42 -5.04
CA ARG A 40 -7.63 3.00 -6.17
C ARG A 40 -7.08 3.39 -7.54
N MET A 41 -6.21 4.40 -7.63
CA MET A 41 -5.53 4.77 -8.88
C MET A 41 -4.44 3.77 -9.26
N VAL A 42 -3.59 3.39 -8.31
CA VAL A 42 -2.53 2.39 -8.52
C VAL A 42 -3.13 1.02 -8.83
N LEU A 43 -4.20 0.63 -8.11
CA LEU A 43 -4.95 -0.59 -8.43
C LEU A 43 -5.56 -0.56 -9.84
N ARG A 44 -6.10 0.58 -10.28
CA ARG A 44 -6.63 0.73 -11.65
C ARG A 44 -5.53 0.64 -12.69
N TRP A 45 -4.37 1.27 -12.43
CA TRP A 45 -3.21 1.19 -13.31
C TRP A 45 -2.73 -0.26 -13.46
N LEU A 46 -2.57 -0.99 -12.36
CA LEU A 46 -2.15 -2.39 -12.39
C LEU A 46 -3.12 -3.26 -13.18
N GLN A 47 -4.44 -3.06 -13.00
CA GLN A 47 -5.45 -3.80 -13.75
C GLN A 47 -5.43 -3.46 -15.25
N SER A 48 -5.15 -2.20 -15.59
CA SER A 48 -5.00 -1.75 -16.98
C SER A 48 -3.74 -2.33 -17.64
N VAL A 49 -2.61 -2.38 -16.94
CA VAL A 49 -1.37 -2.92 -17.51
C VAL A 49 -1.41 -4.45 -17.60
N LEU A 50 -1.95 -5.11 -16.59
CA LEU A 50 -1.98 -6.58 -16.51
C LEU A 50 -3.21 -7.21 -17.17
N GLN A 51 -4.19 -6.40 -17.60
CA GLN A 51 -5.43 -6.83 -18.24
C GLN A 51 -6.20 -7.89 -17.43
N ARG A 52 -6.12 -7.79 -16.09
CA ARG A 52 -6.81 -8.69 -15.14
C ARG A 52 -7.17 -7.94 -13.87
N THR A 53 -8.08 -8.50 -13.08
CA THR A 53 -8.33 -8.01 -11.71
C THR A 53 -7.12 -8.27 -10.83
N VAL A 54 -6.84 -7.33 -9.92
CA VAL A 54 -5.71 -7.37 -8.99
C VAL A 54 -6.24 -7.01 -7.61
N THR A 55 -5.98 -7.86 -6.62
CA THR A 55 -6.35 -7.57 -5.23
C THR A 55 -5.37 -6.59 -4.59
N THR A 56 -5.76 -5.93 -3.50
CA THR A 56 -4.85 -5.04 -2.76
C THR A 56 -3.59 -5.77 -2.28
N ALA A 57 -3.72 -7.02 -1.81
CA ALA A 57 -2.58 -7.81 -1.37
C ALA A 57 -1.63 -8.16 -2.52
N GLU A 58 -2.19 -8.53 -3.68
CA GLU A 58 -1.39 -8.75 -4.89
C GLU A 58 -0.70 -7.48 -5.36
N ALA A 59 -1.38 -6.33 -5.32
CA ALA A 59 -0.80 -5.06 -5.72
C ALA A 59 0.43 -4.71 -4.86
N ILE A 60 0.36 -4.90 -3.55
CA ILE A 60 1.50 -4.67 -2.64
C ILE A 60 2.67 -5.58 -3.02
N ALA A 61 2.42 -6.87 -3.25
CA ALA A 61 3.47 -7.82 -3.62
C ALA A 61 4.10 -7.47 -5.00
N LEU A 62 3.27 -7.11 -5.98
CA LEU A 62 3.72 -6.74 -7.32
C LEU A 62 4.57 -5.47 -7.32
N ILE A 63 4.15 -4.44 -6.58
CA ILE A 63 4.89 -3.17 -6.46
C ILE A 63 6.20 -3.41 -5.72
N ALA A 64 6.19 -4.17 -4.62
CA ALA A 64 7.41 -4.47 -3.87
C ALA A 64 8.44 -5.23 -4.72
N GLU A 65 8.00 -6.26 -5.42
CA GLU A 65 8.87 -7.05 -6.31
C GLU A 65 9.37 -6.22 -7.50
N ALA A 66 8.51 -5.40 -8.11
CA ALA A 66 8.90 -4.53 -9.21
C ALA A 66 9.90 -3.45 -8.76
N ALA A 67 9.68 -2.84 -7.61
CA ALA A 67 10.59 -1.84 -7.03
C ALA A 67 11.96 -2.46 -6.73
N ALA A 68 12.00 -3.67 -6.15
CA ALA A 68 13.25 -4.40 -5.93
C ALA A 68 14.02 -4.66 -7.24
N ARG A 69 13.33 -5.01 -8.33
CA ARG A 69 13.94 -5.21 -9.66
C ARG A 69 14.44 -3.92 -10.30
N LEU A 70 13.76 -2.80 -10.02
CA LEU A 70 14.11 -1.48 -10.54
C LEU A 70 15.16 -0.75 -9.69
N GLY A 71 15.47 -1.27 -8.50
CA GLY A 71 16.42 -0.65 -7.57
C GLY A 71 15.89 0.63 -6.90
N CYS A 72 14.57 0.75 -6.76
CA CYS A 72 13.91 1.85 -6.05
C CYS A 72 13.09 1.32 -4.87
N THR A 73 12.60 2.23 -4.04
CA THR A 73 11.68 1.90 -2.97
C THR A 73 10.27 1.63 -3.52
N PRO A 74 9.49 0.75 -2.86
CA PRO A 74 8.08 0.55 -3.23
C PRO A 74 7.27 1.86 -3.22
N TRP A 75 7.65 2.82 -2.37
CA TRP A 75 7.02 4.15 -2.30
C TRP A 75 7.33 5.01 -3.54
N GLU A 76 8.58 5.07 -3.99
CA GLU A 76 8.95 5.78 -5.21
C GLU A 76 8.20 5.22 -6.43
N LEU A 77 8.07 3.89 -6.50
CA LEU A 77 7.32 3.25 -7.58
C LEU A 77 5.82 3.53 -7.49
N ASP A 78 5.21 3.46 -6.31
CA ASP A 78 3.79 3.81 -6.10
C ASP A 78 3.52 5.26 -6.51
N HIS A 79 4.41 6.18 -6.14
CA HIS A 79 4.33 7.59 -6.52
C HIS A 79 4.43 7.80 -8.03
N ALA A 80 5.39 7.16 -8.70
CA ALA A 80 5.56 7.24 -10.15
C ALA A 80 4.34 6.69 -10.91
N ILE A 81 3.77 5.57 -10.44
CA ILE A 81 2.53 5.02 -11.00
C ILE A 81 1.38 6.01 -10.83
N TRP A 82 1.25 6.61 -9.65
CA TRP A 82 0.22 7.61 -9.38
C TRP A 82 0.35 8.83 -10.30
N GLU A 83 1.55 9.37 -10.50
CA GLU A 83 1.80 10.48 -11.42
C GLU A 83 1.41 10.13 -12.86
N SER A 84 1.73 8.91 -13.31
CA SER A 84 1.34 8.44 -14.65
C SER A 84 -0.17 8.42 -14.85
N GLN A 85 -0.93 7.97 -13.83
CA GLN A 85 -2.39 7.96 -13.86
C GLN A 85 -3.02 9.34 -13.73
N ARG A 86 -2.38 10.28 -13.02
CA ARG A 86 -2.89 11.64 -12.88
C ARG A 86 -2.84 12.42 -14.19
N ASN A 87 -1.84 12.12 -15.02
CA ASN A 87 -1.62 12.80 -16.31
C ASN A 87 -2.28 12.09 -17.51
N THR A 88 -3.08 11.03 -17.25
CA THR A 88 -3.87 10.32 -18.27
C THR A 88 -5.34 10.69 -18.15
#